data_AF-A0A285BFS5-F1
#
_entry.id   AF-A0A285BFS5-F1
#
_cell.length_a   1.000
_cell.length_b   1.000
_cell.length_c   1.000
_cell.angle_alpha   90.00
_cell.angle_beta   90.00
_cell.angle_gamma   90.00
#
_symmetry.space_group_name_H-M   'P 1'
#
loop_
_entity.id
_entity.type
_entity.pdbx_description
1 polymer ?
#
loop_
_entity_poly.entity_id
_entity_poly.type
_entity_poly.pdbx_seq_one_letter_code
_entity_poly.pdbx_strand_id
1 'polypeptide(L)'
;MLNTELLAINPDSYIFKQAEEKVRKELNIAFEIFIARQYSCIHYSELMDDIPEGLASKDRLIKWLNDAKYKGKISRKGVITLYREKNPQYFTNGIWQASSFCNFILFMKETLLDKQYTKKQEIADTFKRSFQNDEWYNSAVAVSGAKLLEDLYDRHALLTDTARAYIREVKLVRQMLSRVGKIIGRDGKNHDISDLKEDMTDIVEHVFKEALKNAFQLYADKPEQKCYLKYEKAIRQNLMDIQNSELLLLT
;
A
#
# COMPACT_ATOMS: atom_id res chain seq x y z
N MET A 1 -11.04 -22.75 -27.92
CA MET A 1 -12.49 -23.03 -27.93
C MET A 1 -12.79 -23.82 -26.67
N LEU A 2 -13.42 -23.19 -25.67
CA LEU A 2 -13.84 -23.85 -24.44
C LEU A 2 -15.09 -24.67 -24.74
N ASN A 3 -15.05 -25.97 -24.40
CA ASN A 3 -16.15 -26.92 -24.57
C ASN A 3 -17.43 -26.41 -23.89
N THR A 4 -18.34 -25.88 -24.71
CA THR A 4 -19.69 -25.46 -24.32
C THR A 4 -20.55 -26.63 -23.84
N GLU A 5 -20.14 -27.87 -24.10
CA GLU A 5 -20.92 -29.08 -23.83
C GLU A 5 -20.75 -29.65 -22.41
N LEU A 6 -19.68 -29.30 -21.67
CA LEU A 6 -19.50 -29.73 -20.26
C LEU A 6 -20.22 -28.83 -19.25
N LEU A 7 -20.79 -27.71 -19.71
CA LEU A 7 -21.46 -26.69 -18.88
C LEU A 7 -22.95 -26.96 -18.61
N ALA A 8 -23.52 -28.01 -19.21
CA ALA A 8 -24.94 -28.35 -19.09
C ALA A 8 -25.30 -29.22 -17.86
N ILE A 9 -24.37 -29.51 -16.96
CA ILE A 9 -24.58 -30.52 -15.89
C ILE A 9 -25.11 -29.93 -14.58
N ASN A 10 -24.98 -28.62 -14.32
CA ASN A 10 -25.67 -27.97 -13.20
C ASN A 10 -25.75 -26.44 -13.41
N PRO A 11 -26.91 -25.90 -13.84
CA PRO A 11 -27.11 -24.48 -14.05
C PRO A 11 -26.78 -23.63 -12.81
N ASP A 12 -27.10 -24.12 -11.61
CA ASP A 12 -26.82 -23.41 -10.37
C ASP A 12 -25.32 -23.28 -10.16
N SER A 13 -24.54 -24.35 -10.39
CA SER A 13 -23.08 -24.31 -10.26
C SER A 13 -22.44 -23.31 -11.23
N TYR A 14 -22.99 -23.15 -12.43
CA TYR A 14 -22.52 -22.13 -13.38
C TYR A 14 -22.87 -20.71 -12.92
N ILE A 15 -24.11 -20.49 -12.48
CA ILE A 15 -24.57 -19.19 -11.96
C ILE A 15 -23.75 -18.78 -10.72
N PHE A 16 -23.50 -19.71 -9.79
CA PHE A 16 -22.67 -19.47 -8.62
C PHE A 16 -21.24 -19.10 -8.99
N LYS A 17 -20.62 -19.82 -9.95
CA LYS A 17 -19.28 -19.48 -10.43
C LYS A 17 -19.23 -18.08 -11.06
N GLN A 18 -20.21 -17.73 -11.89
CA GLN A 18 -20.27 -16.38 -12.46
C GLN A 18 -20.47 -15.30 -11.38
N ALA A 19 -21.32 -15.55 -10.40
CA ALA A 19 -21.55 -14.63 -9.30
C ALA A 19 -20.28 -14.45 -8.46
N GLU A 20 -19.56 -15.53 -8.16
CA GLU A 20 -18.29 -15.51 -7.45
C GLU A 20 -17.22 -14.72 -8.21
N GLU A 21 -17.08 -14.94 -9.52
CA GLU A 21 -16.14 -14.19 -10.36
C GLU A 21 -16.47 -12.70 -10.38
N LYS A 22 -17.77 -12.35 -10.48
CA LYS A 22 -18.23 -10.97 -10.43
C LYS A 22 -17.90 -10.32 -9.10
N VAL A 23 -18.24 -10.97 -7.98
CA VAL A 23 -17.95 -10.47 -6.63
C VAL A 23 -16.45 -10.30 -6.42
N ARG A 24 -15.63 -11.27 -6.85
CA ARG A 24 -14.16 -11.19 -6.78
C ARG A 24 -13.64 -9.97 -7.56
N LYS A 25 -14.17 -9.71 -8.76
CA LYS A 25 -13.80 -8.54 -9.55
C LYS A 25 -14.18 -7.24 -8.83
N GLU A 26 -15.39 -7.15 -8.28
CA GLU A 26 -15.83 -5.98 -7.52
C GLU A 26 -14.96 -5.75 -6.27
N LEU A 27 -14.62 -6.81 -5.53
CA LEU A 27 -13.74 -6.73 -4.36
C LEU A 27 -12.33 -6.25 -4.73
N ASN A 28 -11.74 -6.79 -5.80
CA ASN A 28 -10.44 -6.31 -6.28
C ASN A 28 -10.47 -4.81 -6.57
N ILE A 29 -11.49 -4.32 -7.28
CA ILE A 29 -11.67 -2.89 -7.56
C ILE A 29 -11.83 -2.09 -6.27
N ALA A 30 -12.66 -2.56 -5.34
CA ALA A 30 -12.94 -1.88 -4.08
C ALA A 30 -11.67 -1.75 -3.21
N PHE A 31 -10.88 -2.80 -3.10
CA PHE A 31 -9.61 -2.77 -2.38
C PHE A 31 -8.58 -1.86 -3.05
N GLU A 32 -8.50 -1.87 -4.37
CA GLU A 32 -7.54 -1.03 -5.09
C GLU A 32 -7.89 0.46 -4.93
N ILE A 33 -9.18 0.82 -4.97
CA ILE A 33 -9.63 2.18 -4.62
C ILE A 33 -9.37 2.49 -3.14
N PHE A 34 -9.66 1.56 -2.23
CA PHE A 34 -9.42 1.76 -0.80
C PHE A 34 -7.95 2.14 -0.56
N ILE A 35 -7.02 1.36 -1.12
CA ILE A 35 -5.59 1.63 -0.98
C ILE A 35 -5.21 2.95 -1.67
N ALA A 36 -5.72 3.20 -2.88
CA ALA A 36 -5.45 4.45 -3.59
C ALA A 36 -5.94 5.69 -2.83
N ARG A 37 -7.09 5.63 -2.16
CA ARG A 37 -7.59 6.71 -1.29
C ARG A 37 -6.68 6.93 -0.08
N GLN A 38 -6.16 5.86 0.51
CA GLN A 38 -5.16 5.96 1.58
C GLN A 38 -3.80 6.49 1.06
N TYR A 39 -3.56 6.38 -0.25
CA TYR A 39 -2.37 6.87 -0.95
C TYR A 39 -2.44 8.37 -1.31
N SER A 40 -3.50 9.09 -0.90
CA SER A 40 -3.70 10.50 -1.27
C SER A 40 -2.75 11.50 -0.62
N CYS A 41 -1.62 11.04 -0.09
CA CYS A 41 -0.62 11.82 0.61
C CYS A 41 0.70 11.80 -0.15
N ILE A 42 1.27 12.99 -0.34
CA ILE A 42 2.53 13.22 -1.07
C ILE A 42 3.67 12.55 -0.31
N HIS A 43 3.69 12.83 0.99
CA HIS A 43 4.72 12.37 1.88
C HIS A 43 4.16 11.28 2.76
N TYR A 44 4.93 10.19 2.91
CA TYR A 44 4.62 9.20 3.94
C TYR A 44 4.64 9.79 5.36
N SER A 45 5.28 10.95 5.52
CA SER A 45 5.34 11.74 6.75
C SER A 45 3.95 12.29 7.11
N GLU A 46 3.18 12.77 6.12
CA GLU A 46 1.78 13.18 6.31
C GLU A 46 0.86 12.04 6.81
N LEU A 47 1.28 10.79 6.69
CA LEU A 47 0.53 9.63 7.20
C LEU A 47 0.96 9.22 8.62
N MET A 48 2.16 9.59 9.09
CA MET A 48 2.81 8.99 10.26
C MET A 48 3.71 9.96 11.07
N ASP A 49 3.53 11.28 10.96
CA ASP A 49 4.41 12.25 11.63
C ASP A 49 4.13 12.43 13.13
N ASP A 50 2.87 12.29 13.58
CA ASP A 50 2.46 12.49 14.97
C ASP A 50 2.34 11.17 15.77
N ILE A 51 3.31 10.27 15.61
CA ILE A 51 3.28 8.98 16.30
C ILE A 51 3.82 9.12 17.74
N PRO A 52 3.11 8.57 18.76
CA PRO A 52 3.60 8.53 20.13
C PRO A 52 5.01 7.95 20.30
N GLU A 53 5.77 8.48 21.26
CA GLU A 53 7.08 7.93 21.62
C GLU A 53 7.00 6.45 21.99
N GLY A 54 8.03 5.69 21.64
CA GLY A 54 8.12 4.25 21.92
C GLY A 54 7.46 3.34 20.87
N LEU A 55 6.81 3.91 19.85
CA LEU A 55 6.30 3.20 18.69
C LEU A 55 7.28 3.24 17.50
N ALA A 56 7.05 2.39 16.49
CA ALA A 56 7.92 2.33 15.33
C ALA A 56 7.69 3.54 14.41
N SER A 57 8.74 4.30 14.11
CA SER A 57 8.61 5.41 13.15
C SER A 57 8.27 4.92 11.74
N LYS A 58 7.72 5.82 10.93
CA LYS A 58 7.54 5.66 9.47
C LYS A 58 8.79 5.11 8.79
N ASP A 59 9.96 5.71 9.04
CA ASP A 59 11.20 5.29 8.40
C ASP A 59 11.62 3.88 8.81
N ARG A 60 11.34 3.50 10.07
CA ARG A 60 11.55 2.14 10.54
C ARG A 60 10.62 1.17 9.79
N LEU A 61 9.34 1.48 9.67
CA LEU A 61 8.38 0.66 8.91
C LEU A 61 8.82 0.50 7.45
N ILE A 62 9.07 1.61 6.74
CA ILE A 62 9.50 1.63 5.33
C ILE A 62 10.80 0.85 5.14
N LYS A 63 11.76 0.97 6.07
CA LYS A 63 13.00 0.20 6.03
C LYS A 63 12.73 -1.30 6.02
N TRP A 64 11.80 -1.79 6.84
CA TRP A 64 11.49 -3.22 6.90
C TRP A 64 10.62 -3.71 5.75
N LEU A 65 9.73 -2.87 5.21
CA LEU A 65 8.92 -3.15 4.02
C LEU A 65 9.79 -3.38 2.78
N ASN A 66 10.82 -2.54 2.59
CA ASN A 66 11.74 -2.61 1.45
C ASN A 66 12.89 -3.58 1.66
N ASP A 67 13.52 -4.02 0.57
CA ASP A 67 14.78 -4.75 0.60
C ASP A 67 15.91 -3.87 1.16
N ALA A 68 16.69 -4.41 2.10
CA ALA A 68 17.93 -3.78 2.50
C ALA A 68 19.03 -4.13 1.49
N LYS A 69 19.78 -3.12 1.05
CA LYS A 69 20.91 -3.29 0.12
C LYS A 69 22.22 -2.92 0.81
N TYR A 70 23.25 -3.73 0.60
CA TYR A 70 24.63 -3.44 1.00
C TYR A 70 25.53 -3.64 -0.21
N LYS A 71 26.28 -2.60 -0.58
CA LYS A 71 27.15 -2.58 -1.78
C LYS A 71 26.41 -3.06 -3.05
N GLY A 72 25.17 -2.60 -3.24
CA GLY A 72 24.33 -2.94 -4.39
C GLY A 72 23.66 -4.32 -4.34
N LYS A 73 24.03 -5.21 -3.41
CA LYS A 73 23.43 -6.54 -3.23
C LYS A 73 22.37 -6.52 -2.14
N ILE A 74 21.30 -7.30 -2.32
CA ILE A 74 20.26 -7.47 -1.29
C ILE A 74 20.86 -8.22 -0.10
N SER A 75 20.91 -7.57 1.06
CA SER A 75 21.40 -8.16 2.32
C SER A 75 20.27 -8.67 3.21
N ARG A 76 19.04 -8.19 3.00
CA ARG A 76 17.81 -8.68 3.61
C ARG A 76 16.64 -8.37 2.68
N LYS A 77 15.82 -9.37 2.38
CA LYS A 77 14.55 -9.16 1.66
C LYS A 77 13.55 -8.42 2.56
N GLY A 78 12.86 -7.45 2.00
CA GLY A 78 11.78 -6.73 2.65
C GLY A 78 10.51 -7.56 2.75
N VAL A 79 9.56 -7.10 3.57
CA VAL A 79 8.26 -7.76 3.73
C VAL A 79 7.55 -7.91 2.39
N ILE A 80 7.61 -6.89 1.52
CA ILE A 80 6.94 -6.92 0.21
C ILE A 80 7.53 -8.00 -0.71
N THR A 81 8.86 -8.11 -0.76
CA THR A 81 9.52 -9.16 -1.53
C THR A 81 9.18 -10.54 -0.99
N LEU A 82 9.26 -10.73 0.33
CA LEU A 82 8.93 -11.99 0.98
C LEU A 82 7.46 -12.40 0.78
N TYR A 83 6.54 -11.44 0.88
CA TYR A 83 5.11 -11.68 0.68
C TYR A 83 4.84 -12.30 -0.68
N ARG A 84 5.44 -11.77 -1.74
CA ARG A 84 5.23 -12.27 -3.10
C ARG A 84 5.83 -13.64 -3.33
N GLU A 85 7.04 -13.86 -2.83
CA GLU A 85 7.72 -15.15 -2.97
C GLU A 85 6.97 -16.26 -2.23
N LYS A 86 6.43 -15.94 -1.05
CA LYS A 86 5.71 -16.91 -0.22
C LYS A 86 4.24 -17.06 -0.60
N ASN A 87 3.66 -16.10 -1.32
CA ASN A 87 2.24 -16.11 -1.66
C ASN A 87 1.95 -15.92 -3.16
N PRO A 88 2.51 -16.77 -4.05
CA PRO A 88 2.25 -16.68 -5.49
C PRO A 88 0.78 -16.88 -5.85
N GLN A 89 -0.01 -17.56 -5.01
CA GLN A 89 -1.44 -17.78 -5.20
C GLN A 89 -2.28 -16.50 -5.24
N TYR A 90 -1.77 -15.38 -4.70
CA TYR A 90 -2.44 -14.08 -4.77
C TYR A 90 -2.12 -13.30 -6.06
N PHE A 91 -1.44 -13.95 -7.01
CA PHE A 91 -1.08 -13.40 -8.32
C PHE A 91 -1.67 -14.28 -9.42
N THR A 92 -2.54 -13.71 -10.24
CA THR A 92 -3.11 -14.38 -11.42
C THR A 92 -2.38 -13.86 -12.65
N ASN A 93 -1.65 -14.73 -13.35
CA ASN A 93 -0.83 -14.35 -14.51
C ASN A 93 0.15 -13.21 -14.23
N GLY A 94 0.73 -13.20 -13.01
CA GLY A 94 1.64 -12.13 -12.57
C GLY A 94 0.95 -10.83 -12.11
N ILE A 95 -0.39 -10.75 -12.21
CA ILE A 95 -1.17 -9.60 -11.74
C ILE A 95 -1.68 -9.85 -10.33
N TRP A 96 -1.38 -8.92 -9.43
CA TRP A 96 -1.79 -9.00 -8.04
C TRP A 96 -3.32 -8.87 -7.89
N GLN A 97 -3.90 -9.73 -7.07
CA GLN A 97 -5.32 -9.67 -6.71
C GLN A 97 -5.49 -8.78 -5.47
N ALA A 98 -5.94 -7.53 -5.66
CA ALA A 98 -6.08 -6.53 -4.59
C ALA A 98 -6.99 -6.97 -3.43
N SER A 99 -7.94 -7.88 -3.66
CA SER A 99 -8.73 -8.56 -2.61
C SER A 99 -7.86 -9.32 -1.59
N SER A 100 -6.60 -9.60 -1.91
CA SER A 100 -5.62 -10.23 -1.03
C SER A 100 -4.88 -9.23 -0.14
N PHE A 101 -5.27 -7.95 -0.14
CA PHE A 101 -4.61 -6.91 0.66
C PHE A 101 -4.61 -7.21 2.16
N CYS A 102 -5.71 -7.71 2.70
CA CYS A 102 -5.79 -8.14 4.09
C CYS A 102 -4.75 -9.24 4.42
N ASN A 103 -4.54 -10.19 3.50
CA ASN A 103 -3.50 -11.23 3.67
C ASN A 103 -2.10 -10.62 3.70
N PHE A 104 -1.85 -9.58 2.90
CA PHE A 104 -0.58 -8.84 2.97
C PHE A 104 -0.39 -8.15 4.33
N ILE A 105 -1.42 -7.49 4.87
CA ILE A 105 -1.33 -6.82 6.17
C ILE A 105 -1.10 -7.83 7.31
N LEU A 106 -1.79 -8.97 7.28
CA LEU A 106 -1.57 -10.06 8.22
C LEU A 106 -0.13 -10.60 8.12
N PHE A 107 0.34 -10.91 6.91
CA PHE A 107 1.69 -11.38 6.66
C PHE A 107 2.74 -10.38 7.15
N MET A 108 2.51 -9.08 6.94
CA MET A 108 3.37 -8.01 7.44
C MET A 108 3.41 -8.00 8.96
N LYS A 109 2.26 -8.07 9.63
CA LYS A 109 2.17 -8.13 11.10
C LYS A 109 2.99 -9.30 11.64
N GLU A 110 2.75 -10.50 11.13
CA GLU A 110 3.48 -11.72 11.51
C GLU A 110 4.99 -11.58 11.31
N THR A 111 5.39 -11.11 10.13
CA THR A 111 6.80 -10.98 9.76
C THR A 111 7.54 -9.95 10.62
N LEU A 112 6.90 -8.81 10.94
CA LEU A 112 7.51 -7.75 11.75
C LEU A 112 7.58 -8.09 13.24
N LEU A 113 6.78 -9.05 13.70
CA LEU A 113 6.79 -9.56 15.08
C LEU A 113 7.75 -10.74 15.25
N ASP A 114 8.24 -11.33 14.17
CA ASP A 114 9.23 -12.39 14.21
C ASP A 114 10.64 -11.84 14.53
N LYS A 115 11.23 -12.32 15.63
CA LYS A 115 12.59 -11.99 16.05
C LYS A 115 13.65 -12.53 15.09
N GLN A 116 13.39 -13.64 14.41
CA GLN A 116 14.35 -14.22 13.46
C GLN A 116 14.49 -13.31 12.24
N TYR A 117 13.38 -12.75 11.77
CA TYR A 117 13.37 -11.76 10.71
C TYR A 117 13.95 -10.40 11.16
N THR A 118 13.48 -9.86 12.28
CA THR A 118 13.91 -8.54 12.78
C THR A 118 15.32 -8.54 13.38
N LYS A 119 15.88 -9.72 13.64
CA LYS A 119 17.20 -10.01 14.24
C LYS A 119 17.39 -9.51 15.67
N LYS A 120 16.46 -8.75 16.23
CA LYS A 120 16.52 -8.18 17.58
C LYS A 120 15.14 -8.17 18.20
N GLN A 121 15.02 -8.75 19.41
CA GLN A 121 13.77 -8.82 20.14
C GLN A 121 13.15 -7.43 20.38
N GLU A 122 13.96 -6.44 20.75
CA GLU A 122 13.53 -5.06 20.98
C GLU A 122 12.80 -4.43 19.77
N ILE A 123 13.19 -4.81 18.55
CA ILE A 123 12.56 -4.29 17.33
C ILE A 123 11.18 -4.95 17.16
N ALA A 124 11.10 -6.27 17.32
CA ALA A 124 9.84 -7.00 17.30
C ALA A 124 8.87 -6.48 18.38
N ASP A 125 9.36 -6.23 19.60
CA ASP A 125 8.55 -5.71 20.70
C ASP A 125 8.06 -4.28 20.43
N THR A 126 8.89 -3.46 19.77
CA THR A 126 8.46 -2.12 19.32
C THR A 126 7.29 -2.24 18.34
N PHE A 127 7.38 -3.12 17.34
CA PHE A 127 6.27 -3.36 16.42
C PHE A 127 5.05 -3.95 17.14
N LYS A 128 5.24 -4.84 18.12
CA LYS A 128 4.15 -5.40 18.93
C LYS A 128 3.34 -4.30 19.60
N ARG A 129 4.00 -3.37 20.30
CA ARG A 129 3.33 -2.20 20.90
C ARG A 129 2.67 -1.31 19.85
N SER A 130 3.31 -1.15 18.70
CA SER A 130 2.81 -0.32 17.61
C SER A 130 1.53 -0.87 16.98
N PHE A 131 1.44 -2.19 16.77
CA PHE A 131 0.21 -2.84 16.26
C PHE A 131 -0.97 -2.77 17.24
N GLN A 132 -0.71 -2.55 18.53
CA GLN A 132 -1.74 -2.36 19.55
C GLN A 132 -2.27 -0.91 19.60
N ASN A 133 -1.63 0.02 18.89
CA ASN A 133 -2.07 1.41 18.81
C ASN A 133 -2.87 1.63 17.51
N ASP A 134 -4.15 2.02 17.64
CA ASP A 134 -5.08 2.14 16.51
C ASP A 134 -4.66 3.17 15.47
N GLU A 135 -4.21 4.34 15.92
CA GLU A 135 -3.76 5.41 15.04
C GLU A 135 -2.54 4.97 14.24
N TRP A 136 -1.53 4.44 14.93
CA TRP A 136 -0.34 3.88 14.29
C TRP A 136 -0.70 2.78 13.31
N TYR A 137 -1.59 1.85 13.68
CA TYR A 137 -1.98 0.73 12.83
C TYR A 137 -2.64 1.21 11.54
N ASN A 138 -3.62 2.12 11.63
CA ASN A 138 -4.30 2.67 10.46
C ASN A 138 -3.30 3.35 9.51
N SER A 139 -2.40 4.17 10.07
CA SER A 139 -1.34 4.81 9.31
C SER A 139 -0.35 3.82 8.70
N ALA A 140 0.03 2.78 9.45
CA ALA A 140 0.92 1.73 8.97
C ALA A 140 0.29 0.93 7.83
N VAL A 141 -1.01 0.64 7.90
CA VAL A 141 -1.76 -0.02 6.81
C VAL A 141 -1.74 0.84 5.55
N ALA A 142 -1.98 2.15 5.68
CA ALA A 142 -1.90 3.09 4.57
C ALA A 142 -0.50 3.12 3.94
N VAL A 143 0.55 3.33 4.74
CA VAL A 143 1.95 3.35 4.27
C VAL A 143 2.36 2.02 3.64
N SER A 144 1.90 0.90 4.18
CA SER A 144 2.28 -0.43 3.71
C SER A 144 1.58 -0.81 2.42
N GLY A 145 0.26 -0.57 2.33
CA GLY A 145 -0.48 -0.72 1.07
C GLY A 145 0.08 0.18 -0.01
N ALA A 146 0.48 1.38 0.38
CA ALA A 146 1.17 2.28 -0.50
C ALA A 146 2.49 1.70 -1.05
N LYS A 147 3.41 1.31 -0.18
CA LYS A 147 4.67 0.71 -0.60
C LYS A 147 4.48 -0.53 -1.47
N LEU A 148 3.45 -1.34 -1.20
CA LEU A 148 3.10 -2.49 -2.03
C LEU A 148 2.70 -2.06 -3.45
N LEU A 149 1.79 -1.09 -3.61
CA LEU A 149 1.35 -0.63 -4.93
C LEU A 149 2.51 -0.04 -5.77
N GLU A 150 3.47 0.65 -5.15
CA GLU A 150 4.65 1.14 -5.87
C GLU A 150 5.49 0.01 -6.45
N ASP A 151 5.76 -1.04 -5.65
CA ASP A 151 6.55 -2.18 -6.10
C ASP A 151 5.80 -3.02 -7.15
N LEU A 152 4.46 -3.12 -7.04
CA LEU A 152 3.63 -3.74 -8.06
C LEU A 152 3.61 -2.94 -9.36
N TYR A 153 3.55 -1.61 -9.29
CA TYR A 153 3.63 -0.72 -10.45
C TYR A 153 4.94 -0.91 -11.21
N ASP A 154 6.07 -0.93 -10.48
CA ASP A 154 7.41 -1.12 -11.07
C ASP A 154 7.59 -2.46 -11.79
N ARG A 155 6.68 -3.41 -11.55
CA ARG A 155 6.72 -4.76 -12.12
C ARG A 155 5.54 -5.05 -13.03
N HIS A 156 4.76 -4.03 -13.38
CA HIS A 156 3.57 -4.17 -14.22
C HIS A 156 2.54 -5.18 -13.67
N ALA A 157 2.42 -5.27 -12.34
CA ALA A 157 1.60 -6.25 -11.64
C ALA A 157 0.30 -5.67 -11.04
N LEU A 158 -0.05 -4.42 -11.36
CA LEU A 158 -1.31 -3.78 -10.97
C LEU A 158 -2.47 -4.19 -11.88
N LEU A 159 -3.68 -4.28 -11.32
CA LEU A 159 -4.84 -4.81 -12.02
C LEU A 159 -5.55 -3.73 -12.86
N THR A 160 -5.76 -2.53 -12.31
CA THR A 160 -6.55 -1.49 -13.00
C THR A 160 -5.69 -0.37 -13.61
N ASP A 161 -6.17 0.19 -14.71
CA ASP A 161 -5.59 1.39 -15.33
C ASP A 161 -5.61 2.59 -14.39
N THR A 162 -6.68 2.70 -13.58
CA THR A 162 -6.82 3.77 -12.59
C THR A 162 -5.68 3.73 -11.58
N ALA A 163 -5.37 2.57 -11.00
CA ALA A 163 -4.27 2.45 -10.03
C ALA A 163 -2.91 2.70 -10.67
N ARG A 164 -2.71 2.23 -11.91
CA ARG A 164 -1.48 2.51 -12.67
C ARG A 164 -1.29 4.00 -12.90
N ALA A 165 -2.33 4.69 -13.37
CA ALA A 165 -2.30 6.14 -13.58
C ALA A 165 -2.01 6.87 -12.25
N TYR A 166 -2.69 6.47 -11.18
CA TYR A 166 -2.54 7.08 -9.87
C TYR A 166 -1.11 6.96 -9.31
N ILE A 167 -0.56 5.74 -9.28
CA ILE A 167 0.80 5.52 -8.79
C ILE A 167 1.84 6.23 -9.67
N ARG A 168 1.61 6.31 -10.99
CA ARG A 168 2.45 7.08 -11.89
C ARG A 168 2.50 8.55 -11.51
N GLU A 169 1.36 9.20 -11.30
CA GLU A 169 1.28 10.62 -10.91
C GLU A 169 2.00 10.87 -9.58
N VAL A 170 1.76 10.03 -8.57
CA VAL A 170 2.44 10.22 -7.27
C VAL A 170 3.95 10.04 -7.38
N LYS A 171 4.41 9.05 -8.14
CA LYS A 171 5.85 8.86 -8.36
C LYS A 171 6.46 10.05 -9.10
N LEU A 172 5.77 10.63 -10.07
CA LEU A 172 6.22 11.84 -10.78
C LEU A 172 6.37 13.01 -9.82
N VAL A 173 5.39 13.25 -8.94
CA VAL A 173 5.46 14.35 -7.97
C VAL A 173 6.55 14.15 -6.94
N ARG A 174 6.73 12.95 -6.40
CA ARG A 174 7.86 12.65 -5.50
C ARG A 174 9.21 12.86 -6.18
N GLN A 175 9.32 12.56 -7.48
CA GLN A 175 10.50 12.86 -8.27
C GLN A 175 10.70 14.37 -8.48
N MET A 176 9.62 15.12 -8.74
CA MET A 176 9.67 16.59 -8.88
C MET A 176 10.15 17.23 -7.57
N LEU A 177 9.54 16.89 -6.43
CA LEU A 177 9.96 17.36 -5.11
C LEU A 177 11.44 17.05 -4.81
N SER A 178 11.87 15.82 -5.12
CA SER A 178 13.29 15.44 -4.96
C SER A 178 14.22 16.25 -5.86
N ARG A 179 13.81 16.58 -7.10
CA ARG A 179 14.59 17.40 -8.02
C ARG A 179 14.65 18.85 -7.58
N VAL A 180 13.52 19.43 -7.19
CA VAL A 180 13.42 20.78 -6.63
C VAL A 180 14.33 20.90 -5.41
N GLY A 181 14.23 19.98 -4.45
CA GLY A 181 15.11 19.96 -3.27
C GLY A 181 16.61 19.84 -3.61
N LYS A 182 16.97 19.11 -4.68
CA LYS A 182 18.36 19.01 -5.16
C LYS A 182 18.87 20.28 -5.84
N ILE A 183 18.02 20.97 -6.60
CA ILE A 183 18.37 22.24 -7.25
C ILE A 183 18.61 23.30 -6.18
N ILE A 184 17.68 23.45 -5.25
CA ILE A 184 17.78 24.41 -4.15
C ILE A 184 18.99 24.08 -3.25
N GLY A 185 19.24 22.82 -2.95
CA GLY A 185 20.42 22.41 -2.18
C GLY A 185 21.76 22.60 -2.90
N ARG A 186 21.76 22.75 -4.23
CA ARG A 186 22.96 23.10 -5.02
C ARG A 186 23.18 24.60 -5.08
N ASP A 187 22.13 25.38 -5.29
CA ASP A 187 22.21 26.84 -5.42
C ASP A 187 22.31 27.55 -4.05
N GLY A 188 21.73 26.95 -2.99
CA GLY A 188 21.74 27.47 -1.62
C GLY A 188 22.98 27.24 -0.79
N LYS A 189 24.07 26.75 -1.40
CA LYS A 189 25.36 26.68 -0.70
C LYS A 189 26.02 28.05 -0.48
N ASN A 190 25.55 29.10 -1.17
CA ASN A 190 26.15 30.43 -1.12
C ASN A 190 25.19 31.55 -0.67
N HIS A 191 23.87 31.32 -0.58
CA HIS A 191 22.86 32.32 -0.22
C HIS A 191 21.84 31.73 0.78
N ASP A 192 21.22 32.58 1.59
CA ASP A 192 20.14 32.19 2.51
C ASP A 192 18.85 32.01 1.70
N ILE A 193 18.61 30.79 1.22
CA ILE A 193 17.48 30.46 0.33
C ILE A 193 16.42 29.58 1.01
N SER A 194 16.35 29.64 2.35
CA SER A 194 15.38 28.89 3.14
C SER A 194 13.94 29.16 2.70
N ASP A 195 13.60 30.44 2.51
CA ASP A 195 12.24 30.88 2.18
C ASP A 195 11.80 30.38 0.78
N LEU A 196 12.69 30.48 -0.23
CA LEU A 196 12.39 29.97 -1.58
C LEU A 196 12.20 28.45 -1.58
N LYS A 197 12.89 27.74 -0.68
CA LYS A 197 12.77 26.29 -0.56
C LYS A 197 11.41 25.88 -0.02
N GLU A 198 10.95 26.60 1.00
CA GLU A 198 9.65 26.42 1.61
C GLU A 198 8.56 26.75 0.59
N ASP A 199 8.61 27.94 -0.03
CA ASP A 199 7.67 28.38 -1.06
C ASP A 199 7.55 27.39 -2.24
N MET A 200 8.68 26.90 -2.77
CA MET A 200 8.64 25.93 -3.88
C MET A 200 8.12 24.57 -3.46
N THR A 201 8.42 24.13 -2.23
CA THR A 201 7.89 22.87 -1.70
C THR A 201 6.37 22.98 -1.56
N ASP A 202 5.90 24.08 -0.98
CA ASP A 202 4.48 24.37 -0.78
C ASP A 202 3.71 24.47 -2.09
N ILE A 203 4.26 25.13 -3.12
CA ILE A 203 3.64 25.21 -4.44
C ILE A 203 3.49 23.82 -5.06
N VAL A 204 4.55 23.01 -5.06
CA VAL A 204 4.50 21.65 -5.64
C VAL A 204 3.54 20.77 -4.87
N GLU A 205 3.52 20.89 -3.54
CA GLU A 205 2.57 20.17 -2.71
C GLU A 205 1.13 20.57 -2.98
N HIS A 206 0.87 21.88 -3.07
CA HIS A 206 -0.46 22.41 -3.32
C HIS A 206 -0.99 21.95 -4.69
N VAL A 207 -0.19 22.11 -5.75
CA VAL A 207 -0.56 21.68 -7.12
C VAL A 207 -0.86 20.18 -7.16
N PHE A 208 -0.10 19.36 -6.44
CA PHE A 208 -0.39 17.93 -6.40
C PHE A 208 -1.64 17.61 -5.58
N LYS A 209 -1.82 18.23 -4.41
CA LYS A 209 -3.03 18.03 -3.59
C LYS A 209 -4.27 18.38 -4.40
N GLU A 210 -4.23 19.46 -5.18
CA GLU A 210 -5.30 19.82 -6.12
C GLU A 210 -5.46 18.81 -7.26
N ALA A 211 -4.37 18.40 -7.91
CA ALA A 211 -4.42 17.41 -9.00
C ALA A 211 -5.01 16.06 -8.54
N LEU A 212 -4.62 15.58 -7.35
CA LEU A 212 -5.20 14.39 -6.74
C LEU A 212 -6.67 14.56 -6.40
N LYS A 213 -7.04 15.69 -5.78
CA LYS A 213 -8.43 15.99 -5.45
C LYS A 213 -9.31 16.00 -6.71
N ASN A 214 -8.83 16.65 -7.77
CA ASN A 214 -9.51 16.69 -9.06
C ASN A 214 -9.59 15.30 -9.70
N ALA A 215 -8.53 14.49 -9.61
CA ALA A 215 -8.57 13.10 -10.06
C ALA A 215 -9.65 12.32 -9.31
N PHE A 216 -9.66 12.36 -7.97
CA PHE A 216 -10.69 11.67 -7.19
C PHE A 216 -12.11 12.16 -7.49
N GLN A 217 -12.31 13.45 -7.72
CA GLN A 217 -13.60 14.01 -8.14
C GLN A 217 -14.03 13.48 -9.51
N LEU A 218 -13.12 13.38 -10.48
CA LEU A 218 -13.38 12.77 -11.79
C LEU A 218 -13.71 11.27 -11.70
N TYR A 219 -13.26 10.59 -10.65
CA TYR A 219 -13.56 9.18 -10.38
C TYR A 219 -14.79 8.97 -9.48
N ALA A 220 -15.33 10.01 -8.85
CA ALA A 220 -16.38 9.92 -7.83
C ALA A 220 -17.69 9.33 -8.37
N ASP A 221 -18.06 9.62 -9.61
CA ASP A 221 -19.28 9.13 -10.25
C ASP A 221 -19.11 7.79 -10.98
N LYS A 222 -17.90 7.23 -10.99
CA LYS A 222 -17.62 6.00 -11.75
C LYS A 222 -18.09 4.73 -11.02
N PRO A 223 -18.43 3.66 -11.76
CA PRO A 223 -18.86 2.37 -11.20
C PRO A 223 -17.91 1.79 -10.13
N GLU A 224 -16.62 2.07 -10.26
CA GLU A 224 -15.59 1.62 -9.34
C GLU A 224 -15.76 2.25 -7.94
N GLN A 225 -16.14 3.53 -7.86
CA GLN A 225 -16.42 4.19 -6.57
C GLN A 225 -17.65 3.57 -5.88
N LYS A 226 -18.66 3.17 -6.66
CA LYS A 226 -19.82 2.44 -6.13
C LYS A 226 -19.42 1.07 -5.55
N CYS A 227 -18.47 0.38 -6.20
CA CYS A 227 -17.91 -0.87 -5.66
C CYS A 227 -17.18 -0.60 -4.33
N TYR A 228 -16.34 0.45 -4.26
CA TYR A 228 -15.69 0.84 -3.01
C TYR A 228 -16.69 1.08 -1.88
N LEU A 229 -17.70 1.94 -2.10
CA LEU A 229 -18.69 2.29 -1.07
C LEU A 229 -19.49 1.07 -0.59
N LYS A 230 -19.75 0.11 -1.49
CA LYS A 230 -20.43 -1.15 -1.17
C LYS A 230 -19.64 -2.02 -0.18
N TYR A 231 -18.30 -2.05 -0.30
CA TYR A 231 -17.46 -2.96 0.48
C TYR A 231 -16.62 -2.26 1.57
N GLU A 232 -16.59 -0.94 1.64
CA GLU A 232 -15.73 -0.17 2.55
C GLU A 232 -15.83 -0.66 4.01
N LYS A 233 -17.05 -0.84 4.53
CA LYS A 233 -17.25 -1.29 5.91
C LYS A 233 -16.63 -2.68 6.14
N ALA A 234 -16.80 -3.60 5.20
CA ALA A 234 -16.25 -4.96 5.30
C ALA A 234 -14.72 -4.95 5.21
N ILE A 235 -14.15 -4.11 4.35
CA ILE A 235 -12.69 -3.93 4.23
C ILE A 235 -12.12 -3.43 5.57
N ARG A 236 -12.71 -2.37 6.13
CA ARG A 236 -12.28 -1.80 7.42
C ARG A 236 -12.41 -2.79 8.57
N GLN A 237 -13.53 -3.52 8.64
CA GLN A 237 -13.73 -4.53 9.67
C GLN A 237 -12.65 -5.62 9.59
N ASN A 238 -12.38 -6.14 8.39
CA ASN A 238 -11.37 -7.19 8.21
C ASN A 238 -9.96 -6.71 8.63
N LEU A 239 -9.61 -5.45 8.32
CA LEU A 239 -8.36 -4.84 8.80
C LEU A 239 -8.33 -4.70 10.33
N MET A 240 -9.45 -4.33 10.97
CA MET A 240 -9.56 -4.29 12.44
C MET A 240 -9.44 -5.70 13.06
N ASP A 241 -10.03 -6.71 12.43
CA ASP A 241 -9.92 -8.10 12.90
C ASP A 241 -8.47 -8.58 12.85
N ILE A 242 -7.70 -8.20 11.82
CA ILE A 242 -6.25 -8.46 11.76
C ILE A 242 -5.52 -7.76 12.89
N GLN A 243 -5.86 -6.52 13.24
CA GLN A 243 -5.23 -5.80 14.35
C GLN A 243 -5.46 -6.55 15.68
N ASN A 244 -6.71 -6.91 15.94
CA ASN A 244 -7.17 -7.54 17.18
C ASN A 244 -6.86 -9.04 17.26
N SER A 245 -6.49 -9.66 16.15
CA SER A 245 -6.10 -11.07 16.15
C SER A 245 -4.95 -11.27 17.15
N GLU A 246 -5.22 -12.06 18.19
CA GLU A 246 -4.17 -12.66 18.99
C GLU A 246 -3.43 -13.60 18.06
N LEU A 247 -2.20 -13.22 17.71
CA LEU A 247 -1.31 -14.14 17.04
C LEU A 247 -1.09 -15.29 18.02
N LEU A 248 -1.66 -16.45 17.68
CA LEU A 248 -1.21 -17.73 18.21
C LEU A 248 0.25 -17.85 17.80
N LEU A 249 1.13 -17.31 18.64
CA LEU A 249 2.56 -17.51 18.56
C LEU A 249 2.76 -19.01 18.76
N LEU A 250 2.78 -19.76 17.67
CA LEU A 250 3.29 -21.11 17.67
C LEU A 250 4.73 -21.03 18.16
N THR A 251 4.90 -21.61 19.34
CA THR A 251 6.13 -22.00 20.05
C THR A 251 7.25 -22.47 19.12
#